data_AF-A0A662UUI6-F1
#
_entry.id   AF-A0A662UUI6-F1
#
_cell.length_a   1.000
_cell.length_b   1.000
_cell.length_c   1.000
_cell.angle_alpha   90.00
_cell.angle_beta   90.00
_cell.angle_gamma   90.00
#
_symmetry.space_group_name_H-M   'P 1'
#
loop_
_entity.id
_entity.type
_entity.pdbx_description
1 polymer ?
#
loop_
_entity_poly.entity_id
_entity_poly.type
_entity_poly.pdbx_seq_one_letter_code
_entity_poly.pdbx_strand_id
1 'polypeptide(L)'
;MSSLENMVSSIRFTREPTYIYVLPGIFLAISIPALIAISFTAALQGIEKALASWYRLLAPLYAGYWLSSSYLAYRSTRLVAKHLVDSGITSYYWLKRKGDVDAVKALYRGALLRKTLPSPTTSLLLAIVTGGLAYPIILHIIEKTIRDHCHGEEAVFLGRPGTMRIGVERGLLDISASVLTLGLYLVYWCLRFVKTYNNHVKIIHGNHPEPPSSVTTYKEALPSFSTLALSMVFLSAGIYGLLGLYGLPSYPMTALGYGLLLASYAVSQRRGSMYSQALRIFVFIYLVFISATLVGFIGSPAYLQLAGETQKYMQAIMSRDPVTLTINIFLNNYALSLISLAPLVGSLYIGMGLTNAGVFYGVALLTSIAKGDYSALTLLLMPHAILELFGYALFTTISTRVVYMGARSLAKAVILGSLVLLLASVVESATILILT
;
A
#
# COMPACT_ATOMS: atom_id res chain seq x y z
N MET A 1 45.92 -14.63 -20.76
CA MET A 1 44.56 -14.33 -20.27
C MET A 1 43.78 -13.64 -21.38
N SER A 2 42.52 -14.01 -21.57
CA SER A 2 41.66 -13.35 -22.58
C SER A 2 41.23 -11.94 -22.12
N SER A 3 40.87 -11.05 -23.05
CA SER A 3 40.35 -9.71 -22.70
C SER A 3 39.13 -9.76 -21.79
N LEU A 4 38.25 -10.74 -22.00
CA LEU A 4 37.07 -10.99 -21.15
C LEU A 4 37.46 -11.45 -19.73
N GLU A 5 38.48 -12.28 -19.60
CA GLU A 5 38.97 -12.76 -18.30
C GLU A 5 39.57 -11.62 -17.47
N ASN A 6 40.37 -10.74 -18.11
CA ASN A 6 40.87 -9.53 -17.46
C ASN A 6 39.72 -8.61 -17.00
N MET A 7 38.71 -8.41 -17.86
CA MET A 7 37.53 -7.62 -17.51
C MET A 7 36.79 -8.22 -16.30
N VAL A 8 36.51 -9.53 -16.31
CA VAL A 8 35.84 -10.22 -15.20
C VAL A 8 36.64 -10.09 -13.92
N SER A 9 37.96 -10.32 -13.94
CA SER A 9 38.81 -10.19 -12.73
C SER A 9 38.87 -8.78 -12.15
N SER A 10 38.52 -7.75 -12.92
CA SER A 10 38.51 -6.36 -12.47
C SER A 10 37.23 -5.96 -11.75
N ILE A 11 36.16 -6.75 -11.90
CA ILE A 11 34.86 -6.49 -11.29
C ILE A 11 34.95 -6.73 -9.78
N ARG A 12 34.35 -5.82 -8.99
CA ARG A 12 34.30 -5.94 -7.53
C ARG A 12 32.86 -5.89 -7.07
N PHE A 13 32.41 -7.00 -6.47
CA PHE A 13 31.11 -7.09 -5.83
C PHE A 13 31.23 -6.65 -4.37
N THR A 14 30.58 -5.54 -4.02
CA THR A 14 30.65 -4.95 -2.68
C THR A 14 29.31 -5.07 -1.97
N ARG A 15 29.35 -5.43 -0.69
CA ARG A 15 28.17 -5.38 0.19
C ARG A 15 27.92 -3.95 0.64
N GLU A 16 26.66 -3.62 0.87
CA GLU A 16 26.25 -2.31 1.36
C GLU A 16 26.08 -2.28 2.89
N PRO A 17 26.45 -1.16 3.54
CA PRO A 17 26.17 -0.96 4.96
C PRO A 17 24.67 -0.78 5.18
N THR A 18 24.14 -1.41 6.24
CA THR A 18 22.69 -1.41 6.52
C THR A 18 22.20 -0.12 7.18
N TYR A 19 23.03 0.56 7.97
CA TYR A 19 22.62 1.70 8.81
C TYR A 19 22.16 2.93 8.02
N ILE A 20 22.68 3.17 6.80
CA ILE A 20 22.25 4.32 6.00
C ILE A 20 20.82 4.15 5.50
N TYR A 21 20.38 2.91 5.27
CA TYR A 21 19.10 2.60 4.63
C TYR A 21 17.91 2.73 5.56
N VAL A 22 18.12 2.69 6.88
CA VAL A 22 17.03 2.85 7.86
C VAL A 22 16.63 4.30 8.09
N LEU A 23 17.49 5.26 7.71
CA LEU A 23 17.29 6.68 7.99
C LEU A 23 15.95 7.25 7.49
N PRO A 24 15.47 6.97 6.25
CA PRO A 24 14.18 7.49 5.81
C PRO A 24 13.05 7.02 6.71
N GLY A 25 13.02 5.73 7.07
CA GLY A 25 11.97 5.19 7.92
C GLY A 25 11.97 5.80 9.32
N ILE A 26 13.15 6.03 9.91
CA ILE A 26 13.28 6.69 11.22
C ILE A 26 12.79 8.13 11.16
N PHE A 27 13.26 8.90 10.18
CA PHE A 27 12.84 10.30 10.02
C PHE A 27 11.34 10.42 9.74
N LEU A 28 10.79 9.53 8.92
CA LEU A 28 9.36 9.51 8.61
C LEU A 28 8.52 9.16 9.86
N ALA A 29 8.92 8.12 10.60
CA ALA A 29 8.24 7.67 11.82
C ALA A 29 8.12 8.75 12.90
N ILE A 30 9.12 9.63 12.99
CA ILE A 30 9.12 10.74 13.96
C ILE A 30 8.38 11.97 13.40
N SER A 31 8.61 12.31 12.13
CA SER A 31 8.08 13.55 11.56
C SER A 31 6.60 13.49 11.21
N ILE A 32 6.05 12.36 10.77
CA ILE A 32 4.64 12.26 10.38
C ILE A 32 3.68 12.53 11.55
N PRO A 33 3.83 11.91 12.74
CA PRO A 33 3.00 12.25 13.89
C PRO A 33 3.09 13.74 14.27
N ALA A 34 4.29 14.32 14.20
CA ALA A 34 4.50 15.73 14.50
C ALA A 34 3.81 16.65 13.49
N LEU A 35 3.89 16.34 12.19
CA LEU A 35 3.20 17.08 11.14
C LEU A 35 1.68 17.00 11.30
N ILE A 36 1.13 15.80 11.57
CA ILE A 36 -0.30 15.61 11.86
C ILE A 36 -0.73 16.50 13.03
N ALA A 37 0.04 16.49 14.12
CA ALA A 37 -0.26 17.28 15.31
C ALA A 37 -0.22 18.79 15.06
N ILE A 38 0.77 19.29 14.30
CA ILE A 38 0.86 20.70 13.92
C ILE A 38 -0.32 21.09 13.02
N SER A 39 -0.60 20.32 11.97
CA SER A 39 -1.70 20.60 11.04
C SER A 39 -3.04 20.64 11.76
N PHE A 40 -3.27 19.72 12.69
CA PHE A 40 -4.48 19.68 13.48
C PHE A 40 -4.59 20.86 14.45
N THR A 41 -3.51 21.17 15.17
CA THR A 41 -3.47 22.32 16.09
C THR A 41 -3.71 23.62 15.33
N ALA A 42 -3.14 23.75 14.13
CA ALA A 42 -3.34 24.91 13.26
C ALA A 42 -4.79 25.05 12.81
N ALA A 43 -5.41 23.93 12.40
CA ALA A 43 -6.78 23.91 11.91
C ALA A 43 -7.82 24.22 13.00
N LEU A 44 -7.66 23.69 14.22
CA LEU A 44 -8.64 23.86 15.29
C LEU A 44 -8.36 25.02 16.23
N GLN A 45 -7.09 25.29 16.51
CA GLN A 45 -6.67 26.22 17.57
C GLN A 45 -5.91 27.43 17.03
N GLY A 46 -5.68 27.50 15.72
CA GLY A 46 -4.98 28.59 15.05
C GLY A 46 -3.48 28.35 14.88
N ILE A 47 -2.91 29.04 13.89
CA ILE A 47 -1.51 28.89 13.47
C ILE A 47 -0.54 29.24 14.61
N GLU A 48 -0.84 30.25 15.42
CA GLU A 48 0.04 30.68 16.53
C GLU A 48 0.27 29.56 17.55
N LYS A 49 -0.79 28.86 17.96
CA LYS A 49 -0.69 27.72 18.88
C LYS A 49 0.06 26.54 18.25
N ALA A 50 -0.14 26.30 16.96
CA ALA A 50 0.61 25.27 16.24
C ALA A 50 2.11 25.56 16.21
N LEU A 51 2.47 26.83 15.94
CA LEU A 51 3.86 27.30 15.95
C LEU A 51 4.47 27.37 17.35
N ALA A 52 3.67 27.44 18.41
CA ALA A 52 4.15 27.34 19.79
C ALA A 52 4.29 25.88 20.29
N SER A 53 3.69 24.91 19.59
CA SER A 53 3.70 23.50 19.99
C SER A 53 5.11 22.88 19.93
N TRP A 54 5.40 21.94 20.84
CA TRP A 54 6.69 21.24 20.85
C TRP A 54 6.90 20.35 19.61
N TYR A 55 5.82 19.93 18.94
CA TYR A 55 5.86 19.18 17.68
C TYR A 55 6.63 19.90 16.56
N ARG A 56 6.71 21.25 16.62
CA ARG A 56 7.50 22.05 15.66
C ARG A 56 8.98 21.68 15.64
N LEU A 57 9.51 21.13 16.74
CA LEU A 57 10.91 20.71 16.83
C LEU A 57 11.17 19.41 16.06
N LEU A 58 10.13 18.58 15.88
CA LEU A 58 10.21 17.29 15.20
C LEU A 58 9.82 17.36 13.73
N ALA A 59 8.93 18.29 13.35
CA ALA A 59 8.51 18.45 11.96
C ALA A 59 9.64 18.66 10.93
N PRO A 60 10.73 19.40 11.24
CA PRO A 60 11.88 19.53 10.33
C PRO A 60 12.57 18.20 9.99
N LEU A 61 12.38 17.14 10.79
CA LEU A 61 12.89 15.80 10.46
C LEU A 61 12.24 15.25 9.18
N TYR A 62 11.12 15.80 8.72
CA TYR A 62 10.58 15.48 7.38
C TYR A 62 11.55 15.88 6.27
N ALA A 63 12.31 16.97 6.43
CA ALA A 63 13.40 17.30 5.50
C ALA A 63 14.50 16.23 5.53
N GLY A 64 14.77 15.66 6.71
CA GLY A 64 15.63 14.48 6.86
C GLY A 64 15.11 13.27 6.08
N TYR A 65 13.81 12.96 6.17
CA TYR A 65 13.16 11.93 5.35
C TYR A 65 13.32 12.24 3.86
N TRP A 66 12.98 13.45 3.45
CA TRP A 66 13.04 13.90 2.06
C TRP A 66 14.45 13.76 1.47
N LEU A 67 15.47 14.29 2.15
CA LEU A 67 16.87 14.22 1.71
C LEU A 67 17.41 12.78 1.71
N SER A 68 17.18 12.02 2.79
CA SER A 68 17.67 10.63 2.90
C SER A 68 17.00 9.71 1.89
N SER A 69 15.69 9.85 1.68
CA SER A 69 14.93 9.11 0.67
C SER A 69 15.42 9.42 -0.75
N SER A 70 15.75 10.68 -1.03
CA SER A 70 16.26 11.13 -2.34
C SER A 70 17.65 10.57 -2.61
N TYR A 71 18.55 10.69 -1.63
CA TYR A 71 19.88 10.10 -1.70
C TYR A 71 19.83 8.58 -1.88
N LEU A 72 18.99 7.88 -1.12
CA LEU A 72 18.90 6.42 -1.20
C LEU A 72 18.17 5.95 -2.46
N ALA A 73 17.22 6.70 -3.01
CA ALA A 73 16.65 6.42 -4.33
C ALA A 73 17.77 6.42 -5.38
N TYR A 74 18.60 7.46 -5.42
CA TYR A 74 19.76 7.55 -6.32
C TYR A 74 20.74 6.40 -6.09
N ARG A 75 21.20 6.23 -4.84
CA ARG A 75 22.25 5.26 -4.47
C ARG A 75 21.81 3.83 -4.79
N SER A 76 20.59 3.45 -4.40
CA SER A 76 20.06 2.09 -4.59
C SER A 76 19.87 1.77 -6.06
N THR A 77 19.31 2.70 -6.84
CA THR A 77 19.17 2.51 -8.29
C THR A 77 20.52 2.38 -8.97
N ARG A 78 21.50 3.25 -8.62
CA ARG A 78 22.86 3.18 -9.17
C ARG A 78 23.55 1.86 -8.83
N LEU A 79 23.44 1.43 -7.56
CA LEU A 79 23.99 0.18 -7.07
C LEU A 79 23.44 -1.02 -7.85
N VAL A 80 22.11 -1.15 -7.90
CA VAL A 80 21.47 -2.28 -8.58
C VAL A 80 21.72 -2.24 -10.08
N ALA A 81 21.67 -1.06 -10.72
CA ALA A 81 21.98 -0.94 -12.14
C ALA A 81 23.41 -1.38 -12.47
N LYS A 82 24.40 -0.97 -11.66
CA LYS A 82 25.79 -1.42 -11.81
C LYS A 82 25.91 -2.93 -11.58
N HIS A 83 25.32 -3.44 -10.49
CA HIS A 83 25.35 -4.86 -10.14
C HIS A 83 24.79 -5.73 -11.27
N LEU A 84 23.66 -5.37 -11.87
CA LEU A 84 23.05 -6.15 -12.95
C LEU A 84 23.97 -6.28 -14.17
N VAL A 85 24.73 -5.22 -14.49
CA VAL A 85 25.71 -5.25 -15.59
C VAL A 85 26.89 -6.14 -15.23
N ASP A 86 27.52 -5.89 -14.09
CA ASP A 86 28.70 -6.61 -13.61
C ASP A 86 28.41 -8.11 -13.42
N SER A 87 27.25 -8.42 -12.83
CA SER A 87 26.72 -9.77 -12.64
C SER A 87 26.44 -10.44 -13.97
N GLY A 88 25.79 -9.75 -14.91
CA GLY A 88 25.49 -10.30 -16.23
C GLY A 88 26.75 -10.69 -17.02
N ILE A 89 27.79 -9.84 -16.98
CA ILE A 89 29.10 -10.11 -17.60
C ILE A 89 29.76 -11.34 -16.96
N THR A 90 29.77 -11.38 -15.62
CA THR A 90 30.38 -12.46 -14.84
C THR A 90 29.68 -13.80 -15.08
N SER A 91 28.35 -13.80 -15.00
CA SER A 91 27.49 -14.96 -15.25
C SER A 91 27.64 -15.49 -16.66
N TYR A 92 27.73 -14.60 -17.67
CA TYR A 92 28.03 -14.99 -19.04
C TYR A 92 29.39 -15.68 -19.17
N TYR A 93 30.44 -15.11 -18.55
CA TYR A 93 31.78 -15.70 -18.57
C TYR A 93 31.81 -17.11 -17.97
N TRP A 94 31.19 -17.30 -16.80
CA TRP A 94 31.10 -18.61 -16.14
C TRP A 94 30.35 -19.64 -16.98
N LEU A 95 29.20 -19.28 -17.54
CA LEU A 95 28.40 -20.20 -18.35
C LEU A 95 29.08 -20.53 -19.69
N LYS A 96 29.76 -19.55 -20.30
CA LYS A 96 30.56 -19.78 -21.49
C LYS A 96 31.70 -20.76 -21.23
N ARG A 97 32.40 -20.66 -20.09
CA ARG A 97 33.42 -21.63 -19.68
C ARG A 97 32.86 -23.05 -19.50
N LYS A 98 31.59 -23.17 -19.08
CA LYS A 98 30.89 -24.46 -18.93
C LYS A 98 30.29 -25.01 -20.24
N GLY A 99 30.28 -24.23 -21.32
CA GLY A 99 29.64 -24.63 -22.58
C GLY A 99 28.10 -24.66 -22.54
N ASP A 100 27.46 -24.06 -21.51
CA ASP A 100 26.02 -24.13 -21.30
C ASP A 100 25.29 -22.99 -22.03
N VAL A 101 25.06 -23.18 -23.33
CA VAL A 101 24.44 -22.18 -24.22
C VAL A 101 22.98 -21.90 -23.86
N ASP A 102 22.25 -22.89 -23.35
CA ASP A 102 20.84 -22.72 -23.01
C ASP A 102 20.67 -21.95 -21.69
N ALA A 103 21.55 -22.15 -20.71
CA ALA A 103 21.61 -21.29 -19.53
C ALA A 103 21.98 -19.85 -19.90
N VAL A 104 22.90 -19.65 -20.85
CA VAL A 104 23.22 -18.29 -21.37
C VAL A 104 21.96 -17.64 -21.94
N LYS A 105 21.21 -18.33 -22.81
CA LYS A 105 19.95 -17.80 -23.39
C LYS A 105 18.91 -17.50 -22.31
N ALA A 106 18.77 -18.36 -21.31
CA ALA A 106 17.83 -18.19 -20.21
C ALA A 106 18.15 -16.93 -19.37
N LEU A 107 19.44 -16.72 -19.05
CA LEU A 107 19.91 -15.58 -18.28
C LEU A 107 19.81 -14.27 -19.07
N TYR A 108 20.15 -14.31 -20.36
CA TYR A 108 20.09 -13.15 -21.25
C TYR A 108 18.66 -12.68 -21.53
N ARG A 109 17.71 -13.62 -21.74
CA ARG A 109 16.27 -13.28 -21.84
C ARG A 109 15.72 -12.67 -20.54
N GLY A 110 16.22 -13.12 -19.39
CA GLY A 110 15.87 -12.53 -18.09
C GLY A 110 16.40 -11.11 -17.88
N ALA A 111 17.63 -10.84 -18.33
CA ALA A 111 18.33 -9.56 -18.12
C ALA A 111 17.96 -8.46 -19.15
N LEU A 112 17.84 -8.79 -20.44
CA LEU A 112 17.58 -7.80 -21.50
C LEU A 112 16.11 -7.35 -21.59
N LEU A 113 15.16 -8.22 -21.28
CA LEU A 113 13.73 -7.92 -21.40
C LEU A 113 13.15 -7.21 -20.16
N ARG A 114 13.97 -6.94 -19.13
CA ARG A 114 13.50 -6.43 -17.82
C ARG A 114 14.21 -5.17 -17.33
N LYS A 115 14.71 -4.29 -18.22
CA LYS A 115 15.08 -2.92 -17.82
C LYS A 115 13.82 -2.11 -17.49
N THR A 116 13.31 -2.35 -16.28
CA THR A 116 12.19 -1.62 -15.66
C THR A 116 12.68 -0.64 -14.59
N LEU A 117 14.00 -0.58 -14.38
CA LEU A 117 14.63 0.37 -13.46
C LEU A 117 14.68 1.77 -14.09
N PRO A 118 14.19 2.81 -13.39
CA PRO A 118 14.47 4.19 -13.78
C PRO A 118 15.98 4.47 -13.74
N SER A 119 16.44 5.54 -14.40
CA SER A 119 17.82 6.00 -14.21
C SER A 119 18.03 6.49 -12.75
N PRO A 120 19.27 6.45 -12.22
CA PRO A 120 19.55 6.98 -10.88
C PRO A 120 19.13 8.45 -10.74
N THR A 121 19.38 9.27 -11.77
CA THR A 121 18.99 10.68 -11.80
C THR A 121 17.47 10.86 -11.83
N THR A 122 16.76 10.04 -12.61
CA THR A 122 15.29 10.06 -12.60
C THR A 122 14.73 9.67 -11.23
N SER A 123 15.31 8.66 -10.58
CA SER A 123 14.92 8.23 -9.23
C SER A 123 15.12 9.36 -8.20
N LEU A 124 16.27 10.05 -8.29
CA LEU A 124 16.59 11.21 -7.46
C LEU A 124 15.57 12.32 -7.66
N LEU A 125 15.36 12.74 -8.90
CA LEU A 125 14.46 13.85 -9.23
C LEU A 125 13.01 13.55 -8.82
N LEU A 126 12.53 12.33 -9.05
CA LEU A 126 11.20 11.92 -8.61
C LEU A 126 11.07 12.00 -7.08
N ALA A 127 12.05 11.48 -6.33
CA ALA A 127 12.04 11.58 -4.87
C ALA A 127 12.13 13.04 -4.39
N ILE A 128 12.94 13.89 -5.05
CA ILE A 128 13.04 15.31 -4.70
C ILE A 128 11.72 16.05 -4.96
N VAL A 129 11.20 15.97 -6.19
CA VAL A 129 10.02 16.74 -6.62
C VAL A 129 8.76 16.32 -5.86
N THR A 130 8.68 15.06 -5.44
CA THR A 130 7.54 14.54 -4.66
C THR A 130 7.71 14.65 -3.14
N GLY A 131 8.74 15.34 -2.65
CA GLY A 131 8.98 15.46 -1.20
C GLY A 131 9.26 14.10 -0.53
N GLY A 132 9.80 13.13 -1.27
CA GLY A 132 10.07 11.76 -0.82
C GLY A 132 8.92 10.77 -1.05
N LEU A 133 7.72 11.19 -1.46
CA LEU A 133 6.57 10.28 -1.62
C LEU A 133 6.77 9.20 -2.70
N ALA A 134 7.59 9.47 -3.72
CA ALA A 134 7.94 8.47 -4.73
C ALA A 134 8.89 7.37 -4.22
N TYR A 135 9.59 7.59 -3.10
CA TYR A 135 10.65 6.68 -2.64
C TYR A 135 10.17 5.25 -2.37
N PRO A 136 9.06 4.99 -1.64
CA PRO A 136 8.55 3.63 -1.46
C PRO A 136 8.21 2.91 -2.77
N ILE A 137 7.71 3.63 -3.78
CA ILE A 137 7.42 3.08 -5.11
C ILE A 137 8.73 2.70 -5.82
N ILE A 138 9.72 3.60 -5.80
CA ILE A 138 11.05 3.35 -6.37
C ILE A 138 11.72 2.16 -5.66
N LEU A 139 11.66 2.11 -4.33
CA LEU A 139 12.20 1.01 -3.52
C LEU A 139 11.55 -0.33 -3.90
N HIS A 140 10.23 -0.36 -4.12
CA HIS A 140 9.55 -1.57 -4.63
C HIS A 140 10.11 -2.02 -5.99
N ILE A 141 10.26 -1.09 -6.94
CA ILE A 141 10.77 -1.41 -8.29
C ILE A 141 12.19 -1.97 -8.20
N ILE A 142 13.05 -1.35 -7.37
CA ILE A 142 14.43 -1.78 -7.15
C ILE A 142 14.47 -3.17 -6.50
N GLU A 143 13.74 -3.35 -5.40
CA GLU A 143 13.70 -4.62 -4.67
C GLU A 143 13.15 -5.75 -5.55
N LYS A 144 12.08 -5.49 -6.31
CA LYS A 144 11.53 -6.44 -7.26
C LYS A 144 12.56 -6.84 -8.30
N THR A 145 13.28 -5.86 -8.86
CA THR A 145 14.29 -6.13 -9.90
C THR A 145 15.43 -6.98 -9.37
N ILE A 146 15.98 -6.66 -8.19
CA ILE A 146 17.05 -7.46 -7.60
C ILE A 146 16.56 -8.86 -7.23
N ARG A 147 15.35 -9.02 -6.68
CA ARG A 147 14.78 -10.34 -6.37
C ARG A 147 14.58 -11.21 -7.60
N ASP A 148 14.08 -10.61 -8.68
CA ASP A 148 13.91 -11.29 -9.97
C ASP A 148 15.26 -11.76 -10.54
N HIS A 149 16.30 -10.92 -10.41
CA HIS A 149 17.68 -11.23 -10.79
C HIS A 149 18.26 -12.37 -9.95
N CYS A 150 18.24 -12.24 -8.61
CA CYS A 150 18.73 -13.25 -7.68
C CYS A 150 18.06 -14.61 -7.92
N HIS A 151 16.74 -14.63 -8.09
CA HIS A 151 15.99 -15.84 -8.39
C HIS A 151 16.46 -16.53 -9.67
N GLY A 152 16.79 -15.75 -10.71
CA GLY A 152 17.30 -16.28 -11.98
C GLY A 152 18.69 -16.89 -11.84
N GLU A 153 19.63 -16.16 -11.23
CA GLU A 153 21.01 -16.62 -11.07
C GLU A 153 21.12 -17.79 -10.08
N GLU A 154 20.35 -17.80 -9.00
CA GLU A 154 20.32 -18.92 -8.05
C GLU A 154 19.78 -20.19 -8.69
N ALA A 155 18.74 -20.09 -9.53
CA ALA A 155 18.24 -21.25 -10.26
C ALA A 155 19.31 -21.85 -11.18
N VAL A 156 20.15 -21.02 -11.79
CA VAL A 156 21.21 -21.44 -12.71
C VAL A 156 22.46 -21.96 -11.98
N PHE A 157 22.95 -21.23 -10.97
CA PHE A 157 24.22 -21.56 -10.32
C PHE A 157 24.07 -22.45 -9.08
N LEU A 158 22.92 -22.42 -8.40
CA LEU A 158 22.66 -23.24 -7.21
C LEU A 158 21.65 -24.37 -7.47
N GLY A 159 21.09 -24.44 -8.68
CA GLY A 159 20.08 -25.42 -9.09
C GLY A 159 18.69 -25.20 -8.48
N ARG A 160 18.52 -24.21 -7.59
CA ARG A 160 17.25 -23.83 -7.00
C ARG A 160 17.24 -22.36 -6.55
N PRO A 161 16.14 -21.64 -6.73
CA PRO A 161 16.01 -20.29 -6.19
C PRO A 161 15.81 -20.31 -4.67
N GLY A 162 16.61 -19.53 -3.95
CA GLY A 162 16.44 -19.24 -2.53
C GLY A 162 15.64 -17.95 -2.28
N THR A 163 15.73 -17.00 -3.22
CA THR A 163 15.05 -15.70 -3.20
C THR A 163 13.64 -15.81 -3.76
N MET A 164 12.67 -15.25 -3.02
CA MET A 164 11.29 -15.15 -3.47
C MET A 164 11.08 -13.94 -4.40
N ARG A 165 10.36 -14.15 -5.51
CA ARG A 165 9.86 -13.07 -6.37
C ARG A 165 8.71 -12.34 -5.70
N ILE A 166 8.57 -11.05 -6.01
CA ILE A 166 7.47 -10.21 -5.53
C ILE A 166 6.73 -9.55 -6.71
N GLY A 167 5.41 -9.44 -6.59
CA GLY A 167 4.55 -8.74 -7.55
C GLY A 167 4.06 -7.40 -7.03
N VAL A 168 3.23 -6.72 -7.83
CA VAL A 168 2.66 -5.40 -7.52
C VAL A 168 1.81 -5.44 -6.26
N GLU A 169 1.08 -6.54 -6.02
CA GLU A 169 0.32 -6.72 -4.77
C GLU A 169 1.17 -6.55 -3.52
N ARG A 170 2.42 -7.05 -3.54
CA ARG A 170 3.32 -6.94 -2.39
C ARG A 170 3.83 -5.52 -2.21
N GLY A 171 4.12 -4.82 -3.32
CA GLY A 171 4.51 -3.41 -3.27
C GLY A 171 3.43 -2.54 -2.64
N LEU A 172 2.17 -2.71 -3.04
CA LEU A 172 1.04 -1.99 -2.44
C LEU A 172 0.89 -2.32 -0.95
N LEU A 173 1.11 -3.58 -0.55
CA LEU A 173 1.07 -3.99 0.86
C LEU A 173 2.19 -3.33 1.67
N ASP A 174 3.41 -3.26 1.13
CA ASP A 174 4.55 -2.65 1.83
C ASP A 174 4.39 -1.12 1.95
N ILE A 175 3.82 -0.44 0.95
CA ILE A 175 3.46 0.99 1.02
C ILE A 175 2.34 1.19 2.04
N SER A 176 1.28 0.40 1.97
CA SER A 176 0.19 0.43 2.96
C SER A 176 0.71 0.25 4.38
N ALA A 177 1.56 -0.76 4.62
CA ALA A 177 2.16 -1.01 5.91
C ALA A 177 3.04 0.17 6.37
N SER A 178 3.76 0.82 5.46
CA SER A 178 4.55 2.02 5.78
C SER A 178 3.64 3.17 6.23
N VAL A 179 2.53 3.44 5.53
CA VAL A 179 1.56 4.48 5.93
C VAL A 179 0.87 4.11 7.24
N LEU A 180 0.37 2.87 7.36
CA LEU A 180 -0.40 2.41 8.51
C LEU A 180 0.43 2.30 9.81
N THR A 181 1.76 2.23 9.69
CA THR A 181 2.70 2.25 10.82
C THR A 181 3.46 3.57 10.94
N LEU A 182 2.97 4.63 10.28
CA LEU A 182 3.54 5.98 10.30
C LEU A 182 5.00 6.06 9.80
N GLY A 183 5.50 5.05 9.10
CA GLY A 183 6.86 4.97 8.57
C GLY A 183 7.73 3.89 9.22
N LEU A 184 7.31 3.29 10.33
CA LEU A 184 8.11 2.25 11.01
C LEU A 184 8.36 1.04 10.11
N TYR A 185 7.36 0.60 9.34
CA TYR A 185 7.54 -0.51 8.41
C TYR A 185 8.54 -0.20 7.29
N LEU A 186 8.72 1.07 6.91
CA LEU A 186 9.73 1.46 5.92
C LEU A 186 11.15 1.15 6.40
N VAL A 187 11.42 1.20 7.71
CA VAL A 187 12.69 0.75 8.30
C VAL A 187 12.92 -0.73 7.97
N TYR A 188 11.95 -1.58 8.30
CA TYR A 188 12.02 -3.01 8.01
C TYR A 188 12.15 -3.29 6.50
N TRP A 189 11.40 -2.56 5.67
CA TRP A 189 11.45 -2.71 4.22
C TRP A 189 12.85 -2.40 3.66
N CYS A 190 13.44 -1.29 4.08
CA CYS A 190 14.82 -0.94 3.70
C CYS A 190 15.83 -2.00 4.16
N LEU A 191 15.71 -2.50 5.39
CA LEU A 191 16.55 -3.59 5.91
C LEU A 191 16.42 -4.86 5.07
N ARG A 192 15.19 -5.21 4.69
CA ARG A 192 14.87 -6.38 3.86
C ARG A 192 15.53 -6.28 2.49
N PHE A 193 15.44 -5.12 1.84
CA PHE A 193 16.08 -4.86 0.55
C PHE A 193 17.61 -5.06 0.64
N VAL A 194 18.27 -4.38 1.58
CA VAL A 194 19.74 -4.46 1.73
C VAL A 194 20.19 -5.88 2.09
N LYS A 195 19.45 -6.57 2.95
CA LYS A 195 19.72 -7.97 3.30
C LYS A 195 19.64 -8.89 2.09
N THR A 196 18.63 -8.70 1.23
CA THR A 196 18.47 -9.46 -0.02
C THR A 196 19.68 -9.25 -0.94
N TYR A 197 20.05 -7.99 -1.17
CA TYR A 197 21.22 -7.64 -1.99
C TYR A 197 22.52 -8.23 -1.43
N ASN A 198 22.81 -8.02 -0.14
CA ASN A 198 24.03 -8.47 0.50
C ASN A 198 24.14 -10.00 0.56
N ASN A 199 23.03 -10.70 0.79
CA ASN A 199 23.00 -12.16 0.76
C ASN A 199 23.32 -12.67 -0.64
N HIS A 200 22.73 -12.08 -1.67
CA HIS A 200 23.02 -12.45 -3.05
C HIS A 200 24.49 -12.25 -3.42
N VAL A 201 25.06 -11.07 -3.10
CA VAL A 201 26.49 -10.80 -3.30
C VAL A 201 27.35 -11.83 -2.59
N LYS A 202 27.02 -12.17 -1.34
CA LYS A 202 27.76 -13.18 -0.57
C LYS A 202 27.67 -14.58 -1.18
N ILE A 203 26.49 -14.98 -1.64
CA ILE A 203 26.20 -16.37 -2.02
C ILE A 203 26.62 -16.66 -3.47
N ILE A 204 26.32 -15.76 -4.40
CA ILE A 204 26.62 -15.94 -5.82
C ILE A 204 28.01 -15.41 -6.17
N HIS A 205 28.40 -14.25 -5.62
CA HIS A 205 29.64 -13.57 -5.98
C HIS A 205 30.72 -13.61 -4.89
N GLY A 206 30.50 -14.35 -3.81
CA GLY A 206 31.44 -14.41 -2.68
C GLY A 206 32.81 -15.00 -3.03
N ASN A 207 32.86 -15.86 -4.04
CA ASN A 207 34.08 -16.51 -4.52
C ASN A 207 34.62 -15.90 -5.82
N HIS A 208 34.06 -14.77 -6.27
CA HIS A 208 34.48 -14.12 -7.52
C HIS A 208 36.00 -13.86 -7.49
N PRO A 209 36.76 -14.21 -8.56
CA PRO A 209 36.31 -14.44 -9.94
C PRO A 209 35.76 -15.82 -10.27
N GLU A 210 35.83 -16.78 -9.34
CA GLU A 210 35.31 -18.12 -9.56
C GLU A 210 33.79 -18.20 -9.31
N PRO A 211 33.07 -19.14 -9.97
CA PRO A 211 31.66 -19.35 -9.71
C PRO A 211 31.42 -19.78 -8.26
N PRO A 212 30.19 -19.62 -7.75
CA PRO A 212 29.88 -20.01 -6.37
C PRO A 212 30.15 -21.50 -6.14
N SER A 213 30.80 -21.81 -5.02
CA SER A 213 30.99 -23.20 -4.59
C SER A 213 29.65 -23.75 -4.07
N SER A 214 29.31 -24.97 -4.48
CA SER A 214 27.98 -25.55 -4.28
C SER A 214 27.60 -25.69 -2.80
N VAL A 215 26.30 -25.48 -2.53
CA VAL A 215 25.52 -25.87 -1.34
C VAL A 215 25.60 -24.96 -0.12
N THR A 216 25.16 -23.71 -0.24
CA THR A 216 24.46 -23.07 0.88
C THR A 216 22.96 -23.18 0.68
N THR A 217 22.32 -24.07 1.43
CA THR A 217 20.86 -24.15 1.51
C THR A 217 20.35 -22.92 2.24
N TYR A 218 19.94 -21.89 1.50
CA TYR A 218 19.27 -20.74 2.08
C TYR A 218 17.90 -20.59 1.43
N LYS A 219 16.90 -20.29 2.26
CA LYS A 219 15.56 -19.96 1.80
C LYS A 219 15.15 -18.68 2.50
N GLU A 220 14.93 -17.64 1.71
CA GLU A 220 14.44 -16.39 2.26
C GLU A 220 12.98 -16.56 2.71
N ALA A 221 12.68 -16.16 3.95
CA ALA A 221 11.33 -16.13 4.46
C ALA A 221 10.76 -14.72 4.34
N LEU A 222 9.70 -14.57 3.55
CA LEU A 222 8.84 -13.40 3.57
C LEU A 222 7.60 -13.68 4.43
N PRO A 223 7.14 -12.72 5.24
CA PRO A 223 5.85 -12.84 5.92
C PRO A 223 4.75 -13.17 4.90
N SER A 224 3.87 -14.11 5.24
CA SER A 224 2.73 -14.43 4.39
C SER A 224 1.92 -13.16 4.11
N PHE A 225 1.39 -13.05 2.89
CA PHE A 225 0.61 -11.87 2.48
C PHE A 225 -0.57 -11.63 3.44
N SER A 226 -1.36 -12.67 3.71
CA SER A 226 -2.53 -12.58 4.57
C SER A 226 -2.17 -12.25 6.01
N THR A 227 -1.09 -12.84 6.55
CA THR A 227 -0.63 -12.54 7.91
C THR A 227 -0.27 -11.07 8.02
N LEU A 228 0.55 -10.55 7.10
CA LEU A 228 0.94 -9.14 7.14
C LEU A 228 -0.26 -8.21 6.97
N ALA A 229 -1.17 -8.50 6.03
CA ALA A 229 -2.37 -7.68 5.83
C ALA A 229 -3.26 -7.63 7.07
N LEU A 230 -3.55 -8.78 7.70
CA LEU A 230 -4.33 -8.84 8.93
C LEU A 230 -3.62 -8.12 10.08
N SER A 231 -2.31 -8.32 10.24
CA SER A 231 -1.51 -7.60 11.24
C SER A 231 -1.59 -6.09 11.04
N MET A 232 -1.55 -5.59 9.80
CA MET A 232 -1.68 -4.15 9.53
C MET A 232 -3.07 -3.63 9.87
N VAL A 233 -4.13 -4.40 9.65
CA VAL A 233 -5.47 -4.00 10.06
C VAL A 233 -5.55 -3.78 11.57
N PHE A 234 -5.17 -4.78 12.37
CA PHE A 234 -5.28 -4.68 13.83
C PHE A 234 -4.28 -3.69 14.45
N LEU A 235 -3.03 -3.70 13.99
CA LEU A 235 -1.99 -2.80 14.51
C LEU A 235 -2.35 -1.33 14.24
N SER A 236 -2.85 -1.03 13.04
CA SER A 236 -3.23 0.34 12.71
C SER A 236 -4.47 0.80 13.48
N ALA A 237 -5.46 -0.06 13.70
CA ALA A 237 -6.58 0.27 14.58
C ALA A 237 -6.11 0.69 15.98
N GLY A 238 -5.12 -0.02 16.54
CA GLY A 238 -4.48 0.36 17.81
C GLY A 238 -3.72 1.69 17.74
N ILE A 239 -2.82 1.86 16.77
CA ILE A 239 -2.02 3.08 16.61
C ILE A 239 -2.92 4.31 16.46
N TYR A 240 -3.86 4.25 15.52
CA TYR A 240 -4.68 5.40 15.17
C TYR A 240 -5.82 5.65 16.17
N GLY A 241 -6.35 4.60 16.80
CA GLY A 241 -7.27 4.75 17.93
C GLY A 241 -6.61 5.47 19.10
N LEU A 242 -5.38 5.08 19.47
CA LEU A 242 -4.61 5.76 20.51
C LEU A 242 -4.28 7.21 20.14
N LEU A 243 -3.85 7.47 18.89
CA LEU A 243 -3.63 8.86 18.44
C LEU A 243 -4.89 9.70 18.58
N GLY A 244 -6.04 9.19 18.16
CA GLY A 244 -7.33 9.86 18.33
C GLY A 244 -7.67 10.08 19.81
N LEU A 245 -7.38 9.13 20.69
CA LEU A 245 -7.60 9.26 22.13
C LEU A 245 -6.78 10.41 22.73
N TYR A 246 -5.56 10.62 22.23
CA TYR A 246 -4.70 11.76 22.60
C TYR A 246 -5.03 13.06 21.85
N GLY A 247 -6.15 13.13 21.14
CA GLY A 247 -6.58 14.34 20.45
C GLY A 247 -5.86 14.59 19.12
N LEU A 248 -5.30 13.56 18.48
CA LEU A 248 -4.59 13.65 17.19
C LEU A 248 -5.35 12.91 16.08
N PRO A 249 -6.33 13.55 15.42
CA PRO A 249 -7.04 12.90 14.34
C PRO A 249 -6.12 12.74 13.14
N SER A 250 -6.13 11.52 12.63
CA SER A 250 -5.21 11.05 11.59
C SER A 250 -5.99 10.29 10.50
N TYR A 251 -7.24 10.74 10.28
CA TYR A 251 -8.16 10.11 9.33
C TYR A 251 -7.62 10.08 7.88
N PRO A 252 -6.85 11.05 7.35
CA PRO A 252 -6.36 10.96 5.97
C PRO A 252 -5.32 9.85 5.78
N MET A 253 -4.46 9.64 6.79
CA MET A 253 -3.42 8.61 6.73
C MET A 253 -4.00 7.21 6.91
N THR A 254 -4.95 7.03 7.83
CA THR A 254 -5.70 5.77 7.96
C THR A 254 -6.46 5.45 6.68
N ALA A 255 -7.17 6.42 6.11
CA ALA A 255 -7.94 6.28 4.88
C ALA A 255 -7.05 5.87 3.70
N LEU A 256 -5.91 6.55 3.51
CA LEU A 256 -4.94 6.20 2.47
C LEU A 256 -4.33 4.81 2.70
N GLY A 257 -3.92 4.52 3.94
CA GLY A 257 -3.30 3.25 4.32
C GLY A 257 -4.22 2.05 4.09
N TYR A 258 -5.49 2.15 4.52
CA TYR A 258 -6.50 1.11 4.30
C TYR A 258 -6.94 1.01 2.84
N GLY A 259 -7.02 2.13 2.11
CA GLY A 259 -7.22 2.10 0.66
C GLY A 259 -6.14 1.31 -0.07
N LEU A 260 -4.86 1.56 0.26
CA LEU A 260 -3.73 0.83 -0.31
C LEU A 260 -3.78 -0.66 0.08
N LEU A 261 -4.21 -0.95 1.30
CA LEU A 261 -4.36 -2.31 1.80
C LEU A 261 -5.44 -3.08 1.03
N LEU A 262 -6.60 -2.45 0.82
CA LEU A 262 -7.70 -3.00 0.03
C LEU A 262 -7.28 -3.20 -1.43
N ALA A 263 -6.59 -2.24 -2.03
CA ALA A 263 -6.05 -2.37 -3.39
C ALA A 263 -5.08 -3.55 -3.49
N SER A 264 -4.15 -3.65 -2.53
CA SER A 264 -3.21 -4.77 -2.44
C SER A 264 -3.93 -6.12 -2.34
N TYR A 265 -4.90 -6.22 -1.43
CA TYR A 265 -5.68 -7.43 -1.21
C TYR A 265 -6.48 -7.82 -2.46
N ALA A 266 -7.20 -6.88 -3.07
CA ALA A 266 -7.97 -7.12 -4.27
C ALA A 266 -7.09 -7.64 -5.43
N VAL A 267 -5.93 -7.01 -5.64
CA VAL A 267 -4.96 -7.41 -6.67
C VAL A 267 -4.39 -8.81 -6.38
N SER A 268 -4.16 -9.17 -5.11
CA SER A 268 -3.68 -10.50 -4.73
C SER A 268 -4.68 -11.63 -5.06
N GLN A 269 -5.98 -11.33 -5.02
CA GLN A 269 -7.06 -12.29 -5.25
C GLN A 269 -7.49 -12.40 -6.73
N ARG A 270 -6.90 -11.62 -7.63
CA ARG A 270 -7.33 -11.50 -9.05
C ARG A 270 -7.29 -12.79 -9.87
N ARG A 271 -6.51 -13.79 -9.44
CA ARG A 271 -6.34 -15.07 -10.15
C ARG A 271 -7.46 -16.09 -9.89
N GLY A 272 -8.33 -15.86 -8.90
CA GLY A 272 -9.44 -16.78 -8.58
C GLY A 272 -10.65 -16.64 -9.51
N SER A 273 -11.76 -17.30 -9.18
CA SER A 273 -13.05 -16.98 -9.81
C SER A 273 -13.54 -15.58 -9.38
N MET A 274 -14.32 -14.93 -10.23
CA MET A 274 -14.85 -13.59 -9.94
C MET A 274 -15.68 -13.58 -8.66
N TYR A 275 -16.56 -14.57 -8.49
CA TYR A 275 -17.38 -14.74 -7.29
C TYR A 275 -16.54 -14.94 -6.03
N SER A 276 -15.53 -15.82 -6.07
CA SER A 276 -14.66 -16.04 -4.91
C SER A 276 -13.85 -14.80 -4.56
N GLN A 277 -13.40 -14.03 -5.56
CA GLN A 277 -12.70 -12.77 -5.32
C GLN A 277 -13.63 -11.74 -4.68
N ALA A 278 -14.82 -11.55 -5.23
CA ALA A 278 -15.80 -10.60 -4.69
C ALA A 278 -16.17 -10.93 -3.23
N LEU A 279 -16.41 -12.20 -2.92
CA LEU A 279 -16.70 -12.62 -1.54
C LEU A 279 -15.53 -12.36 -0.58
N ARG A 280 -14.28 -12.66 -1.01
CA ARG A 280 -13.10 -12.39 -0.18
C ARG A 280 -12.88 -10.90 0.04
N ILE A 281 -13.04 -10.09 -1.01
CA ILE A 281 -12.95 -8.63 -0.93
C ILE A 281 -14.05 -8.09 -0.01
N PHE A 282 -15.27 -8.60 -0.12
CA PHE A 282 -16.38 -8.22 0.75
C PHE A 282 -16.06 -8.47 2.23
N VAL A 283 -15.59 -9.67 2.58
CA VAL A 283 -15.15 -9.98 3.95
C VAL A 283 -14.02 -9.04 4.40
N PHE A 284 -13.06 -8.74 3.51
CA PHE A 284 -11.96 -7.84 3.84
C PHE A 284 -12.40 -6.38 4.02
N ILE A 285 -13.34 -5.90 3.21
CA ILE A 285 -13.98 -4.58 3.36
C ILE A 285 -14.65 -4.48 4.73
N TYR A 286 -15.42 -5.49 5.15
CA TYR A 286 -16.03 -5.51 6.48
C TYR A 286 -14.98 -5.45 7.59
N LEU A 287 -13.88 -6.19 7.45
CA LEU A 287 -12.79 -6.17 8.43
C LEU A 287 -12.15 -4.78 8.55
N VAL A 288 -11.90 -4.11 7.42
CA VAL A 288 -11.38 -2.73 7.39
C VAL A 288 -12.40 -1.76 8.01
N PHE A 289 -13.68 -1.89 7.66
CA PHE A 289 -14.76 -1.06 8.22
C PHE A 289 -14.83 -1.15 9.74
N ILE A 290 -14.91 -2.38 10.29
CA ILE A 290 -14.93 -2.63 11.73
C ILE A 290 -13.69 -2.01 12.40
N SER A 291 -12.52 -2.14 11.77
CA SER A 291 -11.28 -1.60 12.31
C SER A 291 -11.26 -0.07 12.29
N ALA A 292 -11.80 0.57 11.26
CA ALA A 292 -12.01 2.02 11.22
C ALA A 292 -13.05 2.48 12.25
N THR A 293 -14.11 1.70 12.48
CA THR A 293 -15.07 1.93 13.58
C THR A 293 -14.41 1.86 14.95
N LEU A 294 -13.50 0.91 15.18
CA LEU A 294 -12.72 0.87 16.42
C LEU A 294 -11.82 2.11 16.57
N VAL A 295 -11.19 2.59 15.49
CA VAL A 295 -10.43 3.85 15.52
C VAL A 295 -11.32 5.02 15.93
N GLY A 296 -12.50 5.16 15.31
CA GLY A 296 -13.44 6.22 15.64
C GLY A 296 -13.99 6.13 17.06
N PHE A 297 -14.23 4.91 17.56
CA PHE A 297 -14.70 4.65 18.91
C PHE A 297 -13.65 5.05 19.97
N ILE A 298 -12.44 4.47 19.87
CA ILE A 298 -11.34 4.74 20.80
C ILE A 298 -10.91 6.21 20.71
N GLY A 299 -10.81 6.72 19.47
CA GLY A 299 -10.38 8.07 19.18
C GLY A 299 -11.48 9.13 19.24
N SER A 300 -12.66 8.79 19.75
CA SER A 300 -13.85 9.66 19.69
C SER A 300 -13.60 11.11 20.12
N PRO A 301 -12.81 11.45 21.16
CA PRO A 301 -12.59 12.85 21.55
C PRO A 301 -12.01 13.72 20.43
N ALA A 302 -11.16 13.16 19.56
CA ALA A 302 -10.58 13.88 18.42
C ALA A 302 -11.55 14.08 17.25
N TYR A 303 -12.63 13.29 17.18
CA TYR A 303 -13.53 13.23 16.03
C TYR A 303 -14.93 13.81 16.31
N LEU A 304 -15.25 14.16 17.56
CA LEU A 304 -16.58 14.66 17.98
C LEU A 304 -17.10 15.83 17.14
N GLN A 305 -16.27 16.88 16.98
CA GLN A 305 -16.67 18.07 16.23
C GLN A 305 -16.98 17.74 14.77
N LEU A 306 -16.08 17.00 14.11
CA LEU A 306 -16.22 16.61 12.71
C LEU A 306 -17.44 15.70 12.48
N ALA A 307 -17.68 14.75 13.40
CA ALA A 307 -18.85 13.88 13.35
C ALA A 307 -20.15 14.68 13.49
N GLY A 308 -20.20 15.65 14.41
CA GLY A 308 -21.36 16.52 14.60
C GLY A 308 -21.66 17.40 13.38
N GLU A 309 -20.65 17.98 12.73
CA GLU A 309 -20.82 18.73 11.49
C GLU A 309 -21.32 17.85 10.34
N THR A 310 -20.76 16.64 10.21
CA THR A 310 -21.17 15.66 9.20
C THR A 310 -22.62 15.24 9.40
N GLN A 311 -23.03 14.98 10.65
CA GLN A 311 -24.40 14.61 10.98
C GLN A 311 -25.40 15.72 10.64
N LYS A 312 -25.08 16.99 10.95
CA LYS A 312 -25.94 18.13 10.57
C LYS A 312 -26.10 18.24 9.05
N TYR A 313 -25.02 18.03 8.30
CA TYR A 313 -25.07 18.03 6.85
C TYR A 313 -25.94 16.88 6.31
N MET A 314 -25.79 15.66 6.86
CA MET A 314 -26.64 14.50 6.50
C MET A 314 -28.12 14.74 6.79
N GLN A 315 -28.43 15.34 7.95
CA GLN A 315 -29.81 15.70 8.31
C GLN A 315 -30.40 16.76 7.36
N ALA A 316 -29.59 17.72 6.91
CA ALA A 316 -30.04 18.79 6.00
C ALA A 316 -30.41 18.27 4.59
N ILE A 317 -29.79 17.17 4.14
CA ILE A 317 -30.06 16.57 2.83
C ILE A 317 -31.07 15.41 2.87
N MET A 318 -31.54 15.04 4.06
CA MET A 318 -32.49 13.94 4.25
C MET A 318 -33.87 14.33 3.70
N SER A 319 -34.35 13.59 2.69
CA SER A 319 -35.73 13.72 2.20
C SER A 319 -36.67 12.79 2.96
N ARG A 320 -37.89 13.24 3.26
CA ARG A 320 -38.98 12.39 3.76
C ARG A 320 -39.70 11.62 2.66
N ASP A 321 -39.46 11.96 1.39
CA ASP A 321 -39.98 11.21 0.24
C ASP A 321 -39.12 9.96 -0.04
N PRO A 322 -39.67 8.73 0.05
CA PRO A 322 -38.91 7.48 -0.08
C PRO A 322 -38.25 7.32 -1.45
N VAL A 323 -38.87 7.80 -2.52
CA VAL A 323 -38.33 7.68 -3.88
C VAL A 323 -37.11 8.58 -4.03
N THR A 324 -37.23 9.86 -3.65
CA THR A 324 -36.12 10.82 -3.67
C THR A 324 -34.97 10.35 -2.78
N LEU A 325 -35.27 9.86 -1.57
CA LEU A 325 -34.26 9.33 -0.65
C LEU A 325 -33.51 8.14 -1.25
N THR A 326 -34.23 7.16 -1.80
CA THR A 326 -33.65 5.98 -2.47
C THR A 326 -32.77 6.37 -3.65
N ILE A 327 -33.22 7.30 -4.50
CA ILE A 327 -32.46 7.78 -5.66
C ILE A 327 -31.21 8.52 -5.22
N ASN A 328 -31.28 9.37 -4.20
CA ASN A 328 -30.14 10.11 -3.70
C ASN A 328 -29.05 9.17 -3.14
N ILE A 329 -29.44 8.19 -2.32
CA ILE A 329 -28.54 7.15 -1.81
C ILE A 329 -27.92 6.39 -3.00
N PHE A 330 -28.75 5.89 -3.92
CA PHE A 330 -28.28 5.14 -5.09
C PHE A 330 -27.28 5.94 -5.93
N LEU A 331 -27.62 7.18 -6.32
CA LEU A 331 -26.78 7.99 -7.20
C LEU A 331 -25.44 8.34 -6.55
N ASN A 332 -25.44 8.65 -5.24
CA ASN A 332 -24.22 8.91 -4.50
C ASN A 332 -23.28 7.69 -4.56
N ASN A 333 -23.81 6.51 -4.25
CA ASN A 333 -23.01 5.29 -4.17
C ASN A 333 -22.66 4.69 -5.53
N TYR A 334 -23.51 4.90 -6.52
CA TYR A 334 -23.24 4.55 -7.90
C TYR A 334 -22.14 5.42 -8.51
N ALA A 335 -22.15 6.74 -8.28
CA ALA A 335 -21.10 7.65 -8.77
C ALA A 335 -19.71 7.25 -8.24
N LEU A 336 -19.61 6.97 -6.94
CA LEU A 336 -18.36 6.52 -6.31
C LEU A 336 -17.94 5.13 -6.83
N SER A 337 -18.89 4.23 -7.04
CA SER A 337 -18.64 2.91 -7.60
C SER A 337 -18.14 2.98 -9.05
N LEU A 338 -18.65 3.92 -9.86
CA LEU A 338 -18.14 4.14 -11.22
C LEU A 338 -16.71 4.68 -11.22
N ILE A 339 -16.40 5.66 -10.36
CA ILE A 339 -15.01 6.13 -10.17
C ILE A 339 -14.12 4.94 -9.76
N SER A 340 -14.66 4.01 -8.99
CA SER A 340 -13.93 2.84 -8.53
C SER A 340 -13.60 1.79 -9.60
N LEU A 341 -14.10 1.94 -10.82
CA LEU A 341 -13.71 1.10 -11.96
C LEU A 341 -12.27 1.37 -12.44
N ALA A 342 -11.69 2.51 -12.08
CA ALA A 342 -10.30 2.82 -12.39
C ALA A 342 -9.36 1.78 -11.72
N PRO A 343 -8.50 1.06 -12.49
CA PRO A 343 -7.60 0.05 -11.93
C PRO A 343 -6.73 0.63 -10.82
N LEU A 344 -6.67 -0.07 -9.68
CA LEU A 344 -5.92 0.29 -8.46
C LEU A 344 -6.45 1.54 -7.74
N VAL A 345 -6.68 2.64 -8.46
CA VAL A 345 -7.19 3.91 -7.94
C VAL A 345 -8.58 3.74 -7.33
N GLY A 346 -9.41 2.91 -7.93
CA GLY A 346 -10.76 2.71 -7.42
C GLY A 346 -10.83 2.02 -6.07
N SER A 347 -9.96 1.04 -5.83
CA SER A 347 -9.84 0.39 -4.52
C SER A 347 -9.32 1.34 -3.46
N LEU A 348 -8.44 2.28 -3.84
CA LEU A 348 -7.97 3.34 -2.93
C LEU A 348 -9.13 4.22 -2.50
N TYR A 349 -9.92 4.68 -3.46
CA TYR A 349 -11.04 5.59 -3.22
C TYR A 349 -12.14 4.95 -2.35
N ILE A 350 -12.50 3.68 -2.64
CA ILE A 350 -13.41 2.91 -1.78
C ILE A 350 -12.87 2.78 -0.36
N GLY A 351 -11.59 2.40 -0.20
CA GLY A 351 -11.02 2.25 1.15
C GLY A 351 -10.93 3.57 1.92
N MET A 352 -10.72 4.69 1.25
CA MET A 352 -10.77 6.01 1.88
C MET A 352 -12.17 6.33 2.40
N GLY A 353 -13.20 6.18 1.56
CA GLY A 353 -14.57 6.47 1.97
C GLY A 353 -15.09 5.51 3.04
N LEU A 354 -14.75 4.22 2.92
CA LEU A 354 -15.02 3.19 3.94
C LEU A 354 -14.43 3.55 5.30
N THR A 355 -13.19 4.04 5.32
CA THR A 355 -12.51 4.43 6.56
C THR A 355 -13.18 5.63 7.19
N ASN A 356 -13.55 6.63 6.38
CA ASN A 356 -14.28 7.80 6.86
C ASN A 356 -15.62 7.41 7.48
N ALA A 357 -16.43 6.62 6.76
CA ALA A 357 -17.69 6.11 7.27
C ALA A 357 -17.49 5.33 8.57
N GLY A 358 -16.55 4.37 8.58
CA GLY A 358 -16.24 3.57 9.76
C GLY A 358 -15.91 4.43 10.99
N VAL A 359 -15.02 5.43 10.85
CA VAL A 359 -14.67 6.36 11.94
C VAL A 359 -15.90 7.09 12.48
N PHE A 360 -16.77 7.61 11.62
CA PHE A 360 -17.99 8.32 12.06
C PHE A 360 -18.98 7.39 12.77
N TYR A 361 -19.16 6.16 12.26
CA TYR A 361 -19.92 5.13 12.97
C TYR A 361 -19.34 4.86 14.37
N GLY A 362 -18.02 4.80 14.48
CA GLY A 362 -17.33 4.61 15.77
C GLY A 362 -17.64 5.71 16.79
N VAL A 363 -17.64 6.97 16.35
CA VAL A 363 -18.01 8.11 17.19
C VAL A 363 -19.49 8.03 17.59
N ALA A 364 -20.37 7.78 16.62
CA ALA A 364 -21.82 7.74 16.83
C ALA A 364 -22.26 6.63 17.81
N LEU A 365 -21.56 5.50 17.82
CA LEU A 365 -21.77 4.43 18.81
C LEU A 365 -21.65 4.94 20.25
N LEU A 366 -20.74 5.88 20.51
CA LEU A 366 -20.51 6.45 21.83
C LEU A 366 -21.42 7.65 22.13
N THR A 367 -21.71 8.49 21.14
CA THR A 367 -22.33 9.80 21.38
C THR A 367 -23.84 9.81 21.28
N SER A 368 -24.40 9.03 20.36
CA SER A 368 -25.82 9.09 19.96
C SER A 368 -26.51 7.76 20.18
N ILE A 369 -25.98 6.67 19.62
CA ILE A 369 -26.60 5.34 19.69
C ILE A 369 -26.69 4.84 21.14
N ALA A 370 -25.61 5.01 21.92
CA ALA A 370 -25.61 4.66 23.35
C ALA A 370 -26.66 5.43 24.18
N LYS A 371 -27.11 6.59 23.70
CA LYS A 371 -28.13 7.43 24.35
C LYS A 371 -29.55 7.19 23.81
N GLY A 372 -29.73 6.20 22.94
CA GLY A 372 -31.01 5.93 22.28
C GLY A 372 -31.38 6.94 21.19
N ASP A 373 -30.43 7.78 20.76
CA ASP A 373 -30.63 8.73 19.66
C ASP A 373 -30.30 8.04 18.33
N TYR A 374 -31.36 7.60 17.64
CA TYR A 374 -31.29 6.97 16.32
C TYR A 374 -31.02 7.95 15.18
N SER A 375 -30.85 9.24 15.45
CA SER A 375 -30.42 10.19 14.41
C SER A 375 -29.05 9.84 13.81
N ALA A 376 -28.26 8.99 14.47
CA ALA A 376 -27.07 8.36 13.91
C ALA A 376 -27.35 7.44 12.71
N LEU A 377 -28.59 6.97 12.51
CA LEU A 377 -28.98 6.22 11.31
C LEU A 377 -28.93 7.06 10.04
N THR A 378 -28.94 8.40 10.17
CA THR A 378 -28.66 9.29 9.03
C THR A 378 -27.26 9.11 8.46
N LEU A 379 -26.34 8.43 9.18
CA LEU A 379 -25.05 8.01 8.63
C LEU A 379 -25.17 6.95 7.53
N LEU A 380 -26.33 6.30 7.36
CA LEU A 380 -26.61 5.48 6.17
C LEU A 380 -26.75 6.32 4.89
N LEU A 381 -26.94 7.65 5.00
CA LEU A 381 -26.87 8.56 3.85
C LEU A 381 -25.42 8.83 3.42
N MET A 382 -24.45 8.56 4.30
CA MET A 382 -23.06 8.66 3.92
C MET A 382 -22.72 7.59 2.90
N PRO A 383 -21.88 7.92 1.91
CA PRO A 383 -21.41 6.89 1.05
C PRO A 383 -20.59 5.85 1.81
N HIS A 384 -20.61 4.61 1.33
CA HIS A 384 -20.00 3.45 2.01
C HIS A 384 -20.76 2.96 3.24
N ALA A 385 -22.09 3.06 3.19
CA ALA A 385 -22.97 2.47 4.18
C ALA A 385 -22.90 0.94 4.16
N ILE A 386 -23.24 0.32 5.29
CA ILE A 386 -22.94 -1.09 5.60
C ILE A 386 -23.57 -2.05 4.56
N LEU A 387 -24.74 -1.72 4.01
CA LEU A 387 -25.46 -2.58 3.07
C LEU A 387 -24.89 -2.50 1.65
N GLU A 388 -24.18 -1.43 1.33
CA GLU A 388 -23.61 -1.18 0.00
C GLU A 388 -22.20 -1.78 -0.18
N LEU A 389 -21.59 -2.25 0.91
CA LEU A 389 -20.26 -2.87 0.94
C LEU A 389 -20.12 -4.03 -0.06
N PHE A 390 -21.19 -4.75 -0.35
CA PHE A 390 -21.17 -5.80 -1.37
C PHE A 390 -21.08 -5.24 -2.79
N GLY A 391 -21.78 -4.15 -3.08
CA GLY A 391 -21.64 -3.42 -4.34
C GLY A 391 -20.20 -2.97 -4.56
N TYR A 392 -19.57 -2.35 -3.55
CA TYR A 392 -18.17 -1.95 -3.63
C TYR A 392 -17.20 -3.12 -3.82
N ALA A 393 -17.47 -4.27 -3.21
CA ALA A 393 -16.67 -5.47 -3.42
C ALA A 393 -16.74 -5.96 -4.88
N LEU A 394 -17.92 -5.90 -5.50
CA LEU A 394 -18.10 -6.21 -6.92
C LEU A 394 -17.34 -5.22 -7.80
N PHE A 395 -17.49 -3.92 -7.59
CA PHE A 395 -16.79 -2.89 -8.39
C PHE A 395 -15.26 -2.94 -8.23
N THR A 396 -14.77 -3.19 -7.01
CA THR A 396 -13.34 -3.44 -6.74
C THR A 396 -12.85 -4.67 -7.50
N THR A 397 -13.65 -5.75 -7.52
CA THR A 397 -13.33 -6.96 -8.28
C THR A 397 -13.23 -6.67 -9.77
N ILE A 398 -14.20 -5.94 -10.32
CA ILE A 398 -14.23 -5.53 -11.74
C ILE A 398 -13.00 -4.68 -12.08
N SER A 399 -12.67 -3.68 -11.26
CA SER A 399 -11.52 -2.79 -11.44
C SER A 399 -10.20 -3.56 -11.62
N THR A 400 -9.96 -4.58 -10.80
CA THR A 400 -8.73 -5.40 -10.91
C THR A 400 -8.70 -6.32 -12.14
N ARG A 401 -9.82 -6.49 -12.84
CA ARG A 401 -9.97 -7.40 -13.99
C ARG A 401 -10.30 -6.70 -15.29
N VAL A 402 -10.58 -5.39 -15.28
CA VAL A 402 -11.09 -4.67 -16.45
C VAL A 402 -10.21 -4.84 -17.69
N VAL A 403 -8.89 -4.93 -17.51
CA VAL A 403 -7.90 -5.14 -18.59
C VAL A 403 -8.03 -6.51 -19.26
N TYR A 404 -8.60 -7.50 -18.57
CA TYR A 404 -8.75 -8.89 -19.04
C TYR A 404 -10.19 -9.24 -19.42
N MET A 405 -11.15 -8.34 -19.20
CA MET A 405 -12.57 -8.59 -19.47
C MET A 405 -12.95 -8.08 -20.87
N GLY A 406 -13.65 -8.91 -21.64
CA GLY A 406 -14.31 -8.44 -22.86
C GLY A 406 -15.48 -7.49 -22.55
N ALA A 407 -15.78 -6.56 -23.46
CA ALA A 407 -16.78 -5.50 -23.26
C ALA A 407 -18.15 -6.01 -22.79
N ARG A 408 -18.64 -7.13 -23.34
CA ARG A 408 -19.92 -7.75 -22.92
C ARG A 408 -19.89 -8.25 -21.47
N SER A 409 -18.77 -8.83 -21.04
CA SER A 409 -18.62 -9.34 -19.66
C SER A 409 -18.52 -8.17 -18.67
N LEU A 410 -17.78 -7.13 -19.05
CA LEU A 410 -17.69 -5.90 -18.28
C LEU A 410 -19.06 -5.25 -18.09
N ALA A 411 -19.84 -5.08 -19.17
CA ALA A 411 -21.18 -4.51 -19.11
C ALA A 411 -22.10 -5.30 -18.17
N LYS A 412 -22.12 -6.64 -18.29
CA LYS A 412 -22.92 -7.51 -17.39
C LYS A 412 -22.52 -7.35 -15.92
N ALA A 413 -21.22 -7.29 -15.64
CA ALA A 413 -20.72 -7.12 -14.29
C ALA A 413 -21.07 -5.76 -13.69
N VAL A 414 -20.95 -4.68 -14.49
CA VAL A 414 -21.36 -3.34 -14.07
C VAL A 414 -22.85 -3.29 -13.78
N ILE A 415 -23.69 -3.84 -14.67
CA ILE A 415 -25.15 -3.92 -14.47
C ILE A 415 -25.48 -4.66 -13.16
N LEU A 416 -24.84 -5.81 -12.91
CA LEU A 416 -25.03 -6.56 -11.67
C LEU A 416 -24.64 -5.72 -10.44
N GLY A 417 -23.50 -5.02 -10.49
CA GLY A 417 -23.08 -4.10 -9.43
C GLY A 417 -24.10 -2.98 -9.19
N SER A 418 -24.63 -2.37 -10.25
CA SER A 418 -25.65 -1.33 -10.16
C SER A 418 -26.94 -1.84 -9.53
N LEU A 419 -27.40 -3.04 -9.89
CA LEU A 419 -28.61 -3.64 -9.32
C LEU A 419 -28.44 -3.93 -7.81
N VAL A 420 -27.26 -4.39 -7.40
CA VAL A 420 -26.93 -4.59 -5.98
C VAL A 420 -26.97 -3.28 -5.21
N LEU A 421 -26.39 -2.21 -5.76
CA LEU A 421 -26.43 -0.88 -5.12
C LEU A 421 -27.85 -0.32 -5.03
N LEU A 422 -28.66 -0.51 -6.07
CA LEU A 422 -30.06 -0.08 -6.06
C LEU A 422 -30.88 -0.84 -5.01
N LEU A 423 -30.65 -2.14 -4.85
CA LEU A 423 -31.33 -2.91 -3.80
C LEU A 423 -30.89 -2.44 -2.41
N ALA A 424 -29.60 -2.18 -2.21
CA ALA A 424 -29.10 -1.65 -0.95
C ALA A 424 -29.72 -0.28 -0.62
N SER A 425 -29.81 0.64 -1.58
CA SER A 425 -30.38 1.96 -1.36
C SER A 425 -31.87 1.92 -0.99
N VAL A 426 -32.64 0.98 -1.54
CA VAL A 426 -34.05 0.75 -1.15
C VAL A 426 -34.13 0.30 0.31
N VAL A 427 -33.28 -0.64 0.73
CA VAL A 427 -33.28 -1.15 2.11
C VAL A 427 -32.82 -0.06 3.09
N GLU A 428 -31.81 0.73 2.75
CA GLU A 428 -31.33 1.83 3.59
C GLU A 428 -32.36 2.95 3.71
N SER A 429 -33.00 3.34 2.60
CA SER A 429 -34.09 4.31 2.61
C SER A 429 -35.24 3.85 3.50
N ALA A 430 -35.67 2.60 3.37
CA ALA A 430 -36.71 2.04 4.23
C ALA A 430 -36.30 2.02 5.71
N THR A 431 -35.04 1.66 6.00
CA THR A 431 -34.50 1.62 7.36
C THR A 431 -34.51 3.01 8.01
N ILE A 432 -34.07 4.03 7.29
CA ILE A 432 -34.06 5.42 7.77
C ILE A 432 -35.51 5.87 8.05
N LEU A 433 -36.43 5.68 7.12
CA LEU A 433 -37.81 6.17 7.25
C LEU A 433 -38.61 5.47 8.34
N ILE A 434 -38.29 4.21 8.66
CA ILE A 434 -38.99 3.46 9.73
C ILE A 434 -38.46 3.87 11.12
N LEU A 435 -37.17 4.22 11.23
CA LEU A 435 -36.48 4.39 12.51
C LEU A 435 -36.19 5.86 12.88
N THR A 436 -36.52 6.83 12.03
CA THR A 436 -36.34 8.29 12.23
C THR A 436 -37.56 9.10 11.79
#